data_AF-A0A483ABI3-F1
#
_entry.id   AF-A0A483ABI3-F1
#
_cell.length_a   1.000
_cell.length_b   1.000
_cell.length_c   1.000
_cell.angle_alpha   90.00
_cell.angle_beta   90.00
_cell.angle_gamma   90.00
#
_symmetry.space_group_name_H-M   'P 1'
#
loop_
_entity.id
_entity.type
_entity.pdbx_description
1 polymer ?
#
loop_
_entity_poly.entity_id
_entity_poly.type
_entity_poly.pdbx_seq_one_letter_code
_entity_poly.pdbx_strand_id
1 'polypeptide(L)'
;MKNTLTFVVAMALTTSIIAGGDDRDMGPVDPIFGKVVITEQAPDTMTLSDTSKVIGQTPSGFAVTQGAHEACQVTLGLSDDNISRFKDALAGGFLFNTGPIDAMGTLFSPERWADYFSCVKGQ
;
A
#
# COMPACT_ATOMS: atom_id res chain seq x y z
N MET A 1 -6.71 -22.40 54.22
CA MET A 1 -5.96 -21.34 53.51
C MET A 1 -6.95 -20.31 53.01
N LYS A 2 -6.76 -19.06 53.44
CA LYS A 2 -7.11 -17.76 52.82
C LYS A 2 -8.52 -17.59 52.19
N ASN A 3 -9.34 -16.85 52.92
CA ASN A 3 -10.62 -16.23 52.55
C ASN A 3 -10.48 -15.37 51.28
N THR A 4 -11.46 -15.42 50.38
CA THR A 4 -11.67 -14.34 49.41
C THR A 4 -13.16 -14.03 49.33
N LEU A 5 -13.55 -12.89 49.91
CA LEU A 5 -14.90 -12.35 49.91
C LEU A 5 -15.22 -11.73 48.55
N THR A 6 -16.37 -12.08 48.00
CA THR A 6 -17.01 -11.40 46.87
C THR A 6 -17.62 -10.08 47.35
N PHE A 7 -17.36 -8.98 46.63
CA PHE A 7 -18.17 -7.77 46.72
C PHE A 7 -18.60 -7.35 45.31
N VAL A 8 -19.87 -7.59 45.02
CA VAL A 8 -20.60 -6.96 43.91
C VAL A 8 -21.10 -5.62 44.43
N VAL A 9 -20.70 -4.52 43.81
CA VAL A 9 -21.25 -3.19 44.11
C VAL A 9 -21.95 -2.68 42.85
N ALA A 10 -23.27 -2.77 42.87
CA ALA A 10 -24.13 -2.00 41.98
C ALA A 10 -24.22 -0.56 42.52
N MET A 11 -23.93 0.43 41.67
CA MET A 11 -24.26 1.83 41.96
C MET A 11 -25.32 2.32 40.98
N ALA A 12 -26.37 2.90 41.56
CA ALA A 12 -27.59 3.32 40.90
C ALA A 12 -27.46 4.68 40.20
N LEU A 13 -28.21 4.84 39.11
CA LEU A 13 -28.40 6.03 38.31
C LEU A 13 -29.18 7.12 39.06
N THR A 14 -28.61 8.32 39.20
CA THR A 14 -29.28 9.64 39.26
C THR A 14 -28.20 10.70 38.97
N THR A 15 -28.38 11.87 38.35
CA THR A 15 -29.52 12.76 38.07
C THR A 15 -29.27 13.50 36.76
N SER A 16 -30.36 13.95 36.12
CA SER A 16 -30.36 14.75 34.89
C SER A 16 -29.68 16.11 35.05
N ILE A 17 -28.83 16.48 34.08
CA ILE A 17 -28.47 17.85 33.78
C ILE A 17 -29.11 18.23 32.44
N ILE A 18 -30.03 19.20 32.46
CA ILE A 18 -30.50 19.90 31.26
C ILE A 18 -29.75 21.23 31.27
N ALA A 19 -28.69 21.31 30.47
CA ALA A 19 -28.03 22.56 30.14
C ALA A 19 -28.48 22.96 28.74
N GLY A 20 -29.38 23.93 28.67
CA GLY A 20 -29.71 24.63 27.43
C GLY A 20 -28.50 25.44 26.98
N GLY A 21 -27.96 25.10 25.81
CA GLY A 21 -26.88 25.83 25.16
C GLY A 21 -27.21 25.96 23.68
N ASP A 22 -27.70 27.15 23.31
CA ASP A 22 -27.71 27.78 21.99
C ASP A 22 -27.56 26.87 20.73
N ASP A 23 -28.71 26.45 20.18
CA ASP A 23 -28.85 25.77 18.87
C ASP A 23 -28.66 26.75 17.67
N ARG A 24 -27.57 27.52 17.65
CA ARG A 24 -27.35 28.55 16.60
C ARG A 24 -25.94 28.67 16.03
N ASP A 25 -25.08 27.65 16.13
CA ASP A 25 -23.97 27.53 15.17
C ASP A 25 -23.35 26.12 15.08
N MET A 26 -24.07 25.18 14.46
CA MET A 26 -23.41 24.09 13.73
C MET A 26 -23.60 24.37 12.23
N GLY A 27 -22.79 25.29 11.72
CA GLY A 27 -22.55 25.38 10.28
C GLY A 27 -22.13 24.00 9.74
N PRO A 28 -22.43 23.68 8.47
CA PRO A 28 -22.04 22.41 7.89
C PRO A 28 -20.53 22.20 8.04
N VAL A 29 -20.14 21.15 8.77
CA VAL A 29 -18.75 20.69 8.72
C VAL A 29 -18.64 19.90 7.42
N ASP A 30 -18.13 20.52 6.37
CA ASP A 30 -17.69 19.80 5.18
C ASP A 30 -16.28 19.26 5.44
N PRO A 31 -16.12 17.93 5.47
CA PRO A 31 -14.89 17.34 4.98
C PRO A 31 -15.27 16.41 3.83
N ILE A 32 -15.67 16.97 2.70
CA ILE A 32 -15.69 16.22 1.44
C ILE A 32 -14.75 16.95 0.49
N PHE A 33 -13.45 16.77 0.72
CA PHE A 33 -12.50 16.89 -0.38
C PHE A 33 -12.94 15.88 -1.45
N GLY A 34 -13.55 16.44 -2.50
CA GLY A 34 -13.96 15.84 -3.77
C GLY A 34 -13.72 14.34 -3.92
N LYS A 35 -14.67 13.53 -3.45
CA LYS A 35 -14.94 12.26 -4.11
C LYS A 35 -15.77 12.59 -5.35
N VAL A 36 -15.07 12.83 -6.46
CA VAL A 36 -15.68 12.83 -7.79
C VAL A 36 -16.39 11.50 -7.97
N VAL A 37 -17.71 11.59 -8.11
CA VAL A 37 -18.58 10.49 -8.50
C VAL A 37 -18.17 10.06 -9.90
N ILE A 38 -17.56 8.89 -10.00
CA ILE A 38 -17.56 8.11 -11.24
C ILE A 38 -18.63 7.04 -11.09
N THR A 39 -19.67 7.23 -11.89
CA THR A 39 -20.74 6.33 -12.33
C THR A 39 -20.65 4.87 -11.90
N GLU A 40 -21.77 4.39 -11.33
CA GLU A 40 -22.28 3.02 -11.30
C GLU A 40 -21.23 1.91 -11.42
N GLN A 41 -20.72 1.49 -10.27
CA GLN A 41 -19.89 0.30 -10.19
C GLN A 41 -20.77 -0.88 -9.88
N ALA A 42 -20.80 -1.85 -10.80
CA ALA A 42 -21.07 -3.22 -10.41
C ALA A 42 -20.22 -3.56 -9.16
N PRO A 43 -20.80 -4.22 -8.14
CA PRO A 43 -20.13 -4.46 -6.85
C PRO A 43 -18.87 -5.34 -6.93
N ASP A 44 -18.52 -5.83 -8.12
CA ASP A 44 -17.42 -6.75 -8.33
C ASP A 44 -16.35 -6.07 -9.19
N THR A 45 -15.29 -5.57 -8.53
CA THR A 45 -14.00 -5.07 -9.07
C THR A 45 -13.82 -3.55 -9.11
N MET A 46 -13.69 -2.92 -7.94
CA MET A 46 -12.94 -1.66 -7.80
C MET A 46 -11.56 -1.94 -7.22
N THR A 47 -10.62 -2.34 -8.06
CA THR A 47 -9.21 -2.33 -7.67
C THR A 47 -8.71 -0.88 -7.78
N LEU A 48 -8.63 -0.17 -6.66
CA LEU A 48 -7.79 1.01 -6.57
C LEU A 48 -6.33 0.56 -6.72
N SER A 49 -5.83 0.60 -7.95
CA SER A 49 -4.40 0.43 -8.20
C SER A 49 -3.70 1.71 -7.77
N ASP A 50 -3.11 1.71 -6.58
CA ASP A 50 -2.26 2.80 -6.10
C ASP A 50 -0.96 2.83 -6.90
N THR A 51 -1.02 3.32 -8.13
CA THR A 51 0.13 3.39 -9.06
C THR A 51 1.27 4.26 -8.52
N SER A 52 0.96 5.18 -7.60
CA SER A 52 1.93 6.02 -6.89
C SER A 52 2.61 5.33 -5.71
N LYS A 53 2.14 4.15 -5.28
CA LYS A 53 2.71 3.42 -4.14
C LYS A 53 4.16 3.04 -4.43
N VAL A 54 5.07 3.47 -3.56
CA VAL A 54 6.47 3.04 -3.61
C VAL A 54 6.57 1.60 -3.12
N ILE A 55 7.07 0.72 -3.98
CA ILE A 55 7.25 -0.72 -3.69
C ILE A 55 8.69 -1.08 -3.35
N GLY A 56 9.62 -0.16 -3.55
CA GLY A 56 11.02 -0.31 -3.15
C GLY A 56 11.89 0.77 -3.76
N GLN A 57 13.20 0.55 -3.74
CA GLN A 57 14.17 1.48 -4.32
C GLN A 57 15.15 0.72 -5.21
N THR A 58 15.56 1.35 -6.29
CA THR A 58 16.65 0.87 -7.14
C THR A 58 17.98 0.94 -6.39
N PRO A 59 18.99 0.21 -6.86
CA PRO A 59 20.39 0.37 -6.43
C PRO A 59 20.91 1.79 -6.29
N SER A 60 20.49 2.68 -7.18
CA SER A 60 20.92 4.07 -7.23
C SER A 60 20.07 5.00 -6.36
N GLY A 61 19.14 4.45 -5.57
CA GLY A 61 18.30 5.19 -4.63
C GLY A 61 16.99 5.75 -5.22
N PHE A 62 16.68 5.50 -6.50
CA PHE A 62 15.40 5.93 -7.08
C PHE A 62 14.25 5.08 -6.54
N ALA A 63 13.16 5.72 -6.12
CA ALA A 63 11.94 5.04 -5.73
C ALA A 63 11.31 4.31 -6.93
N VAL A 64 10.97 3.04 -6.73
CA VAL A 64 10.19 2.24 -7.69
C VAL A 64 8.73 2.34 -7.27
N THR A 65 7.89 2.96 -8.09
CA THR A 65 6.44 2.99 -7.86
C THR A 65 5.77 1.76 -8.48
N GLN A 66 4.59 1.39 -7.98
CA GLN A 66 3.79 0.29 -8.52
C GLN A 66 3.48 0.52 -10.01
N GLY A 67 3.12 1.74 -10.40
CA GLY A 67 2.84 2.09 -11.79
C GLY A 67 4.06 1.99 -12.68
N ALA A 68 5.22 2.49 -12.24
CA ALA A 68 6.47 2.36 -12.99
C ALA A 68 6.89 0.90 -13.17
N HIS A 69 6.70 0.09 -12.12
CA HIS A 69 6.94 -1.35 -12.17
C HIS A 69 6.05 -2.04 -13.21
N GLU A 70 4.74 -1.82 -13.19
CA GLU A 70 3.80 -2.39 -14.16
C GLU A 70 4.10 -1.93 -15.60
N ALA A 71 4.39 -0.64 -15.80
CA ALA A 71 4.73 -0.11 -17.12
C ALA A 71 6.02 -0.73 -17.68
N CYS A 72 7.06 -0.86 -16.85
CA CYS A 72 8.34 -1.42 -17.28
C CYS A 72 8.30 -2.93 -17.51
N GLN A 73 7.45 -3.67 -16.81
CA GLN A 73 7.22 -5.09 -17.10
C GLN A 73 6.71 -5.30 -18.51
N VAL A 74 5.69 -4.52 -18.89
CA VAL A 74 5.10 -4.58 -20.23
C VAL A 74 6.09 -4.10 -21.28
N THR A 75 6.75 -2.96 -21.03
CA THR A 75 7.71 -2.36 -21.97
C THR A 75 8.88 -3.29 -22.28
N LEU A 76 9.38 -4.02 -21.28
CA LEU A 76 10.52 -4.93 -21.42
C LEU A 76 10.12 -6.37 -21.74
N GLY A 77 8.82 -6.68 -21.78
CA GLY A 77 8.34 -8.04 -22.03
C GLY A 77 8.86 -9.06 -21.02
N LEU A 78 8.92 -8.68 -19.73
CA LEU A 78 9.40 -9.59 -18.68
C LEU A 78 8.45 -10.78 -18.53
N SER A 79 9.00 -11.98 -18.43
CA SER A 79 8.22 -13.19 -18.10
C SER A 79 7.69 -13.14 -16.67
N ASP A 80 6.60 -13.87 -16.40
CA ASP A 80 6.02 -13.98 -15.05
C ASP A 80 7.04 -14.45 -13.99
N ASP A 81 7.92 -15.39 -14.37
CA ASP A 81 9.01 -15.86 -13.50
C ASP A 81 9.98 -14.73 -13.14
N ASN A 82 10.35 -13.91 -14.12
CA ASN A 82 11.22 -12.75 -13.89
C ASN A 82 10.53 -11.67 -13.07
N ILE A 83 9.22 -11.48 -13.27
CA ILE A 83 8.41 -10.57 -12.47
C ILE A 83 8.37 -11.00 -11.00
N SER A 84 8.06 -12.28 -10.74
CA SER A 84 8.02 -12.83 -9.38
C SER A 84 9.38 -12.72 -8.71
N ARG A 85 10.44 -13.16 -9.40
CA ARG A 85 11.83 -13.10 -8.92
C ARG A 85 12.27 -11.68 -8.58
N PHE A 86 11.90 -10.70 -9.40
CA PHE A 86 12.19 -9.29 -9.11
C PHE A 86 11.49 -8.83 -7.83
N LYS A 87 10.20 -9.13 -7.67
CA LYS A 87 9.41 -8.76 -6.48
C LYS A 87 9.99 -9.39 -5.21
N ASP A 88 10.33 -10.66 -5.27
CA ASP A 88 10.94 -11.38 -4.15
C ASP A 88 12.29 -10.77 -3.77
N ALA A 89 13.12 -10.47 -4.77
CA ALA A 89 14.44 -9.85 -4.55
C ALA A 89 14.35 -8.41 -4.04
N LEU A 90 13.30 -7.68 -4.42
CA LEU A 90 13.03 -6.33 -3.95
C LEU A 90 12.59 -6.36 -2.49
N ALA A 91 11.62 -7.22 -2.17
CA ALA A 91 11.10 -7.38 -0.81
C ALA A 91 12.16 -7.88 0.17
N GLY A 92 13.05 -8.78 -0.28
CA GLY A 92 14.14 -9.29 0.53
C GLY A 92 15.42 -8.45 0.52
N GLY A 93 15.46 -7.34 -0.22
CA GLY A 93 16.65 -6.47 -0.29
C GLY A 93 17.88 -7.11 -0.94
N PHE A 94 17.70 -8.18 -1.73
CA PHE A 94 18.78 -8.92 -2.39
C PHE A 94 18.71 -8.80 -3.91
N LEU A 95 18.09 -7.74 -4.42
CA LEU A 95 17.99 -7.45 -5.85
C LEU A 95 19.38 -7.32 -6.53
N PHE A 96 20.40 -6.99 -5.75
CA PHE A 96 21.80 -7.04 -6.16
C PHE A 96 22.43 -8.43 -6.22
N ASN A 97 21.76 -9.49 -5.78
CA ASN A 97 22.32 -10.85 -5.81
C ASN A 97 21.53 -11.76 -6.77
N THR A 98 20.47 -11.22 -7.38
CA THR A 98 19.53 -11.98 -8.19
C THR A 98 19.30 -11.23 -9.50
N GLY A 99 19.68 -11.83 -10.62
CA GLY A 99 19.36 -11.33 -11.96
C GLY A 99 18.13 -12.00 -12.58
N PRO A 100 17.68 -11.50 -13.75
CA PRO A 100 16.65 -12.16 -14.54
C PRO A 100 17.14 -13.52 -15.07
N ILE A 101 16.19 -14.37 -15.45
CA ILE A 101 16.40 -15.65 -16.12
C ILE A 101 16.31 -15.43 -17.63
N ASP A 102 17.31 -15.90 -18.35
CA ASP A 102 17.40 -15.89 -19.81
C ASP A 102 17.68 -17.31 -20.36
N ALA A 103 18.03 -17.41 -21.64
CA ALA A 103 18.33 -18.68 -22.31
C ALA A 103 19.50 -19.47 -21.69
N MET A 104 20.40 -18.81 -20.97
CA MET A 104 21.55 -19.41 -20.29
C MET A 104 21.31 -19.62 -18.78
N GLY A 105 20.11 -19.29 -18.28
CA GLY A 105 19.74 -19.42 -16.87
C GLY A 105 19.71 -18.07 -16.16
N THR A 106 20.08 -18.04 -14.87
CA THR A 106 20.10 -16.76 -14.12
C THR A 106 21.26 -15.89 -14.58
N LEU A 107 20.99 -14.64 -14.92
CA LEU A 107 22.00 -13.66 -15.28
C LEU A 107 22.79 -13.21 -14.04
N PHE A 108 24.09 -13.52 -14.03
CA PHE A 108 25.03 -13.09 -12.98
C PHE A 108 25.99 -12.03 -13.52
N SER A 109 25.45 -10.84 -13.82
CA SER A 109 26.22 -9.69 -14.31
C SER A 109 26.01 -8.48 -13.38
N PRO A 110 27.00 -7.57 -13.23
CA PRO A 110 26.79 -6.25 -12.61
C PRO A 110 25.61 -5.49 -13.21
N GLU A 111 25.37 -5.66 -14.52
CA GLU A 111 24.29 -5.03 -15.28
C GLU A 111 22.94 -5.76 -15.16
N ARG A 112 22.81 -6.69 -14.21
CA ARG A 112 21.51 -7.34 -13.93
C ARG A 112 20.45 -6.28 -13.63
N TRP A 113 19.29 -6.42 -14.25
CA TRP A 113 18.19 -5.46 -14.17
C TRP A 113 18.51 -4.03 -14.65
N ALA A 114 19.64 -3.79 -15.32
CA ALA A 114 20.01 -2.45 -15.80
C ALA A 114 18.94 -1.84 -16.72
N ASP A 115 18.38 -2.64 -17.63
CA ASP A 115 17.29 -2.20 -18.52
C ASP A 115 16.03 -1.84 -17.72
N TYR A 116 15.72 -2.62 -16.68
CA TYR A 116 14.61 -2.35 -15.79
C TYR A 116 14.81 -1.03 -15.02
N PHE A 117 15.99 -0.82 -14.43
CA PHE A 117 16.26 0.43 -13.70
C PHE A 117 16.26 1.64 -14.62
N SER A 118 16.78 1.49 -15.84
CA SER A 118 16.76 2.54 -16.85
C SER A 118 15.33 2.88 -17.26
N CYS A 119 14.47 1.87 -17.42
CA CYS A 119 13.05 2.06 -17.69
C CYS A 119 12.36 2.80 -16.54
N VAL A 120 12.52 2.35 -15.28
CA VAL A 120 11.88 2.98 -14.12
C VAL A 120 12.32 4.42 -13.94
N LYS A 121 13.59 4.74 -14.19
CA LYS A 121 14.10 6.12 -14.15
C LYS A 121 13.46 7.01 -15.22
N GLY A 122 12.99 6.42 -16.33
CA GLY A 122 12.31 7.13 -17.41
C GLY A 122 10.78 7.20 -17.30
N GLN A 123 10.19 6.58 -16.26
CA GLN A 123 8.77 6.74 -15.92
C GLN A 123 8.55 8.01 -15.08
#